data_AF-A0A7J3KL69-F1
#
_entry.id   AF-A0A7J3KL69-F1
#
_cell.length_a   1.000
_cell.length_b   1.000
_cell.length_c   1.000
_cell.angle_alpha   90.00
_cell.angle_beta   90.00
_cell.angle_gamma   90.00
#
_symmetry.space_group_name_H-M   'P 1'
#
loop_
_entity.id
_entity.type
_entity.pdbx_description
1 polymer ?
#
loop_
_entity_poly.entity_id
_entity_poly.type
_entity_poly.pdbx_seq_one_letter_code
_entity_poly.pdbx_strand_id
1 'polypeptide(L)'
;MKDYVKALIIMLVGFAILLPFASSYPDGLETVAETLGVEENQPLWDGLMPDYSMPLIENPYLSTLLAGLFGTALVLSLAFALGRALSKTG
;
A
#
# COMPACT_ATOMS: atom_id res chain seq x y z
N MET A 1 -8.41 -23.93 -4.22
CA MET A 1 -7.64 -23.64 -2.98
C MET A 1 -6.16 -23.43 -3.27
N LYS A 2 -5.46 -24.34 -3.98
CA LYS A 2 -4.03 -24.19 -4.31
C LYS A 2 -3.70 -22.95 -5.16
N ASP A 3 -4.62 -22.49 -6.01
CA ASP A 3 -4.31 -21.40 -6.95
C ASP A 3 -4.29 -20.00 -6.31
N TYR A 4 -5.13 -19.75 -5.30
CA TYR A 4 -5.07 -18.50 -4.52
C TYR A 4 -3.79 -18.41 -3.68
N VAL A 5 -3.34 -19.54 -3.13
CA VAL A 5 -2.07 -19.60 -2.39
C VAL A 5 -0.89 -19.30 -3.32
N LYS A 6 -0.90 -19.84 -4.56
CA LYS A 6 0.11 -19.49 -5.57
C LYS A 6 0.09 -18.00 -5.91
N ALA A 7 -1.09 -17.42 -6.12
CA ALA A 7 -1.22 -15.98 -6.39
C ALA A 7 -0.66 -15.12 -5.25
N LEU A 8 -0.94 -15.51 -4.00
CA LEU A 8 -0.43 -14.82 -2.82
C LEU A 8 1.10 -14.93 -2.71
N ILE A 9 1.67 -16.11 -2.98
CA ILE A 9 3.13 -16.29 -3.02
C ILE A 9 3.77 -15.43 -4.11
N ILE A 10 3.19 -15.41 -5.33
CA ILE A 10 3.69 -14.59 -6.44
C ILE A 10 3.69 -13.11 -6.05
N MET A 11 2.63 -12.65 -5.39
CA MET A 11 2.52 -11.28 -4.90
C MET A 11 3.57 -10.95 -3.84
N LEU A 12 3.77 -11.83 -2.85
CA LEU A 12 4.81 -11.66 -1.81
C LEU A 12 6.21 -11.53 -2.43
N VAL A 13 6.51 -12.43 -3.37
CA VAL A 13 7.80 -12.42 -4.09
C VAL A 13 7.91 -11.16 -4.94
N GLY A 14 6.82 -10.74 -5.60
CA GLY A 14 6.74 -9.50 -6.34
C GLY A 14 7.08 -8.28 -5.49
N PHE A 15 6.47 -8.15 -4.31
CA PHE A 15 6.81 -7.06 -3.38
C PHE A 15 8.28 -7.10 -2.95
N ALA A 16 8.79 -8.26 -2.57
CA ALA A 16 10.18 -8.37 -2.12
C ALA A 16 11.20 -7.97 -3.20
N ILE A 17 10.90 -8.26 -4.47
CA ILE A 17 11.79 -7.96 -5.59
C ILE A 17 11.60 -6.51 -6.07
N LEU A 18 10.37 -6.01 -6.13
CA LEU A 18 10.05 -4.75 -6.79
C LEU A 18 10.16 -3.53 -5.87
N LEU A 19 9.97 -3.68 -4.56
CA LEU A 19 10.03 -2.56 -3.61
C LEU A 19 11.38 -1.83 -3.59
N PRO A 20 12.55 -2.47 -3.70
CA PRO A 20 13.82 -1.76 -3.79
C PRO A 20 13.95 -0.88 -5.04
N PHE A 21 13.11 -1.10 -6.05
CA PHE A 21 13.05 -0.28 -7.27
C PHE A 21 11.99 0.83 -7.19
N ALA A 22 11.29 0.98 -6.07
CA ALA A 22 10.42 2.11 -5.84
C ALA A 22 11.24 3.41 -5.84
N SER A 23 10.78 4.41 -6.59
CA SER A 23 11.43 5.71 -6.67
C SER A 23 11.40 6.41 -5.30
N SER A 24 12.52 6.99 -4.90
CA SER A 24 12.60 7.90 -3.75
C SER A 24 12.37 9.37 -4.11
N TYR A 25 12.20 9.68 -5.39
CA TYR A 25 12.01 11.04 -5.89
C TYR A 25 10.53 11.45 -5.87
N PRO A 26 10.25 12.77 -5.75
CA PRO A 26 8.89 13.30 -5.81
C PRO A 26 8.20 12.88 -7.10
N ASP A 27 6.88 12.75 -7.02
CA ASP A 27 6.10 12.41 -8.21
C ASP A 27 6.01 13.60 -9.19
N GLY A 28 5.42 13.37 -10.36
CA GLY A 28 5.33 14.41 -11.39
C GLY A 28 4.45 15.60 -10.99
N LEU A 29 3.44 15.39 -10.14
CA LEU A 29 2.59 16.47 -9.64
C LEU A 29 3.32 17.28 -8.58
N GLU A 30 4.00 16.60 -7.66
CA GLU A 30 4.82 17.21 -6.62
C GLU A 30 5.94 18.05 -7.23
N THR A 31 6.69 17.50 -8.19
CA THR A 31 7.75 18.24 -8.91
C THR A 31 7.23 19.52 -9.59
N VAL A 32 6.03 19.47 -10.18
CA VAL A 32 5.41 20.63 -10.83
C VAL A 32 4.94 21.64 -9.78
N ALA A 33 4.35 21.19 -8.69
CA ALA A 33 3.92 22.05 -7.58
C ALA A 33 5.11 22.81 -6.98
N GLU A 34 6.21 22.11 -6.70
CA GLU A 34 7.47 22.72 -6.22
C GLU A 34 8.01 23.76 -7.21
N THR A 35 8.02 23.44 -8.51
CA THR A 35 8.49 24.35 -9.56
C THR A 35 7.65 25.63 -9.64
N LEU A 36 6.35 25.54 -9.33
CA LEU A 36 5.43 26.67 -9.29
C LEU A 36 5.42 27.39 -7.94
N GLY A 37 6.18 26.93 -6.95
CA GLY A 37 6.21 27.48 -5.59
C GLY A 37 4.92 27.21 -4.80
N VAL A 38 4.18 26.15 -5.15
CA VAL A 38 2.99 25.70 -4.41
C VAL A 38 3.47 24.81 -3.27
N GLU A 39 3.33 25.29 -2.04
CA GLU A 39 3.66 24.51 -0.84
C GLU A 39 2.62 23.40 -0.60
N GLU A 40 3.08 22.23 -0.19
CA GLU A 40 2.21 21.18 0.31
C GLU A 40 1.72 21.55 1.71
N ASN A 41 0.41 21.74 1.85
CA ASN A 41 -0.19 21.99 3.17
C ASN A 41 -0.22 20.71 3.98
N GLN A 42 0.17 20.79 5.25
CA GLN A 42 0.01 19.67 6.18
C GLN A 42 -1.47 19.27 6.27
N PRO A 43 -1.80 17.99 6.04
CA PRO A 43 -3.17 17.53 6.13
C PRO A 43 -3.63 17.56 7.60
N LEU A 44 -4.95 17.65 7.81
CA LEU A 44 -5.53 17.54 9.16
C LEU A 44 -5.33 16.16 9.78
N TRP A 45 -5.05 15.15 8.95
CA TRP A 45 -4.74 13.78 9.35
C TRP A 45 -3.89 13.10 8.27
N ASP A 46 -2.72 12.59 8.65
CA ASP A 46 -1.78 11.90 7.77
C ASP A 46 -2.20 10.45 7.42
N GLY A 47 -3.32 9.98 7.98
CA GLY A 47 -3.82 8.62 7.77
C GLY A 47 -3.14 7.58 8.68
N LEU A 48 -3.31 6.31 8.32
CA LEU A 48 -2.79 5.16 9.09
C LEU A 48 -1.37 4.76 8.69
N MET A 49 -1.03 4.95 7.40
CA MET A 49 0.26 4.55 6.80
C MET A 49 0.66 5.62 5.77
N PRO A 50 1.04 6.84 6.21
CA PRO A 50 1.47 7.92 5.31
C PRO A 50 2.66 7.47 4.47
N ASP A 51 2.69 7.86 3.20
CA ASP A 51 3.73 7.50 2.23
C ASP A 51 4.03 6.00 2.16
N TYR A 52 3.00 5.17 2.35
CA TYR A 52 3.11 3.72 2.39
C TYR A 52 4.09 3.23 3.46
N SER A 53 4.23 3.96 4.57
CA SER A 53 5.13 3.63 5.67
C SER A 53 4.36 3.20 6.93
N MET A 54 4.93 2.24 7.66
CA MET A 54 4.52 1.87 9.01
C MET A 54 5.28 2.74 10.02
N PRO A 55 4.61 3.65 10.75
CA PRO A 55 5.27 4.60 11.65
C PRO A 55 5.98 3.92 12.85
N LEU A 56 5.66 2.66 13.15
CA LEU A 56 6.29 1.88 14.22
C LEU A 56 7.61 1.20 13.79
N ILE A 57 8.02 1.32 12.52
CA ILE A 57 9.15 0.57 11.96
C ILE A 57 10.17 1.52 11.35
N GLU A 58 11.37 1.52 11.92
CA GLU A 58 12.46 2.41 11.49
C GLU A 58 13.10 2.01 10.16
N ASN A 59 13.10 0.71 9.83
CA ASN A 59 13.70 0.23 8.59
C ASN A 59 12.77 0.56 7.40
N PRO A 60 13.18 1.42 6.44
CA PRO A 60 12.27 1.88 5.38
C PRO A 60 11.74 0.75 4.51
N TYR A 61 12.62 -0.20 4.15
CA TYR A 61 12.24 -1.34 3.32
C TYR A 61 11.21 -2.24 4.02
N LEU A 62 11.46 -2.59 5.28
CA LEU A 62 10.53 -3.41 6.06
C LEU A 62 9.22 -2.66 6.33
N SER A 63 9.31 -1.36 6.56
CA SER A 63 8.17 -0.47 6.78
C SER A 63 7.23 -0.48 5.58
N THR A 64 7.75 -0.21 4.38
CA THR A 64 6.97 -0.22 3.13
C THR A 64 6.45 -1.60 2.76
N LEU A 65 7.27 -2.65 2.95
CA LEU A 65 6.84 -4.03 2.70
C LEU A 65 5.64 -4.39 3.60
N LEU A 66 5.73 -4.11 4.89
CA LEU A 66 4.65 -4.45 5.83
C LEU A 66 3.41 -3.61 5.61
N ALA A 67 3.55 -2.33 5.25
CA ALA A 67 2.42 -1.48 4.87
C ALA A 67 1.66 -2.06 3.67
N GLY A 68 2.39 -2.43 2.61
CA GLY A 68 1.81 -3.04 1.41
C GLY A 68 1.12 -4.39 1.67
N LEU A 69 1.77 -5.26 2.47
CA LEU A 69 1.19 -6.54 2.89
C LEU A 69 -0.07 -6.37 3.72
N PHE A 70 -0.04 -5.47 4.69
CA PHE A 70 -1.17 -5.21 5.55
C PHE A 70 -2.35 -4.64 4.77
N GLY A 71 -2.12 -3.62 3.93
CA GLY A 71 -3.15 -3.02 3.08
C GLY A 71 -3.78 -4.05 2.13
N THR A 72 -2.95 -4.89 1.51
CA THR A 72 -3.46 -5.92 0.59
C THR A 72 -4.29 -6.98 1.31
N ALA A 73 -3.82 -7.46 2.46
CA ALA A 73 -4.57 -8.41 3.27
C ALA A 73 -5.91 -7.81 3.76
N LEU A 74 -5.90 -6.54 4.18
CA LEU A 74 -7.09 -5.81 4.61
C LEU A 74 -8.13 -5.77 3.47
N VAL A 75 -7.75 -5.29 2.30
CA VAL A 75 -8.67 -5.15 1.16
C VAL A 75 -9.22 -6.50 0.72
N LEU A 76 -8.36 -7.53 0.60
CA LEU A 76 -8.82 -8.88 0.22
C LEU A 76 -9.78 -9.48 1.24
N SER A 77 -9.50 -9.30 2.54
CA SER A 77 -10.38 -9.80 3.60
C SER A 77 -11.75 -9.10 3.60
N LEU A 78 -11.77 -7.77 3.42
CA LEU A 78 -13.02 -7.01 3.30
C LEU A 78 -13.80 -7.43 2.05
N ALA A 79 -13.15 -7.51 0.89
CA ALA A 79 -13.79 -7.91 -0.35
C ALA A 79 -14.40 -9.32 -0.25
N PHE A 80 -13.67 -10.26 0.35
CA PHE A 80 -14.16 -11.62 0.59
C PHE A 80 -15.35 -11.65 1.56
N ALA A 81 -15.28 -10.91 2.67
CA ALA A 81 -16.35 -10.83 3.65
C ALA A 81 -17.62 -10.21 3.04
N LEU A 82 -17.49 -9.11 2.31
CA LEU A 82 -18.58 -8.44 1.60
C LEU A 82 -19.21 -9.36 0.55
N GLY A 83 -18.39 -10.01 -0.29
CA GLY A 83 -18.88 -10.96 -1.28
C GLY A 83 -19.67 -12.11 -0.64
N ARG A 84 -19.20 -12.64 0.50
CA ARG A 84 -19.91 -13.69 1.25
C ARG A 84 -21.21 -13.19 1.89
N ALA A 85 -21.24 -11.97 2.42
CA ALA A 85 -22.43 -11.39 3.03
C ALA A 85 -23.53 -11.13 1.99
N LEU A 86 -23.15 -10.59 0.83
CA LEU A 86 -24.08 -10.32 -0.27
C LEU A 86 -24.56 -11.62 -0.95
N SER A 87 -23.69 -12.61 -1.11
CA SER A 87 -24.04 -13.94 -1.65
C SER A 87 -25.05 -14.70 -0.80
N LYS A 88 -25.15 -14.43 0.50
CA LYS A 88 -26.10 -15.10 1.41
C LYS A 88 -27.49 -14.46 1.42
N THR A 89 -27.67 -13.32 0.74
CA THR A 89 -28.90 -12.53 0.76
C THR A 89 -29.75 -12.70 -0.51
N GLY A 90 -29.34 -13.57 -1.44
CA GLY A 90 -30.14 -14.05 -2.58
C GLY A 90 -30.39 -15.55 -2.47
#